data_AF-A0A9X6X628-F1
#
_entry.id   AF-A0A9X6X628-F1
#
_cell.length_a   1.000
_cell.length_b   1.000
_cell.length_c   1.000
_cell.angle_alpha   90.00
_cell.angle_beta   90.00
_cell.angle_gamma   90.00
#
_symmetry.space_group_name_H-M   'P 1'
#
loop_
_entity.id
_entity.type
_entity.pdbx_description
1 polymer ?
#
loop_
_entity_poly.entity_id
_entity_poly.type
_entity_poly.pdbx_seq_one_letter_code
_entity_poly.pdbx_strand_id
1 'polypeptide(L)'
;MYIMGINSVYHDSSACLIKDGKILAAVEEERFNRKKHGKDLLIENPNELPVNAIEYCLSIANIKMEDIDHIGLSINPEKRLQTINIDDVVQEESWGSYEGEMNFYNNTLKNVFQDSVDKMQRSLDITKGSLLHAVYLNMGKGKVSRLLIVVHHLVIDGVSWRILLEVFNLDSHSSAISNKTE
;
A
#
# COMPACT_ATOMS: atom_id res chain seq x y z
N MET A 1 8.15 -16.09 9.05
CA MET A 1 7.56 -14.77 8.81
C MET A 1 8.27 -14.10 7.64
N TYR A 2 7.53 -13.70 6.62
CA TYR A 2 7.99 -12.94 5.47
C TYR A 2 7.61 -11.46 5.59
N ILE A 3 8.60 -10.58 5.39
CA ILE A 3 8.44 -9.14 5.39
C ILE A 3 8.93 -8.61 4.04
N MET A 4 8.09 -7.85 3.35
CA MET A 4 8.45 -7.14 2.12
C MET A 4 8.77 -5.67 2.43
N GLY A 5 9.95 -5.20 2.08
CA GLY A 5 10.24 -3.76 2.05
C GLY A 5 10.00 -3.20 0.65
N ILE A 6 9.33 -2.06 0.55
CA ILE A 6 9.08 -1.37 -0.72
C ILE A 6 9.51 0.09 -0.59
N ASN A 7 10.30 0.54 -1.57
CA ASN A 7 10.55 1.95 -1.83
C ASN A 7 9.91 2.30 -3.19
N SER A 8 8.88 3.14 -3.17
CA SER A 8 8.18 3.61 -4.38
C SER A 8 8.07 5.12 -4.45
N VAL A 9 8.47 5.83 -3.39
CA VAL A 9 7.95 7.16 -3.09
C VAL A 9 8.88 8.28 -3.60
N TYR A 10 10.13 7.93 -3.90
CA TYR A 10 11.18 8.85 -4.32
C TYR A 10 12.05 8.22 -5.42
N HIS A 11 13.34 8.57 -5.45
CA HIS A 11 14.36 7.88 -6.22
C HIS A 11 14.52 6.42 -5.80
N ASP A 12 15.14 5.66 -6.70
CA ASP A 12 15.65 4.31 -6.46
C ASP A 12 14.52 3.35 -6.05
N SER A 13 13.48 3.35 -6.88
CA SER A 13 12.34 2.43 -6.75
C SER A 13 12.86 1.00 -6.61
N SER A 14 12.50 0.31 -5.54
CA SER A 14 13.14 -0.96 -5.14
C SER A 14 12.28 -1.80 -4.19
N ALA A 15 12.59 -3.09 -4.12
CA ALA A 15 11.97 -4.01 -3.20
C ALA A 15 13.00 -4.91 -2.50
N CYS A 16 12.70 -5.34 -1.28
CA CYS A 16 13.44 -6.37 -0.57
C CYS A 16 12.51 -7.37 0.11
N LEU A 17 12.99 -8.61 0.27
CA LEU A 17 12.29 -9.67 0.98
C LEU A 17 13.16 -10.18 2.12
N ILE A 18 12.56 -10.23 3.31
CA ILE A 18 13.17 -10.73 4.53
C ILE A 18 12.37 -11.94 5.00
N LYS A 19 13.07 -13.01 5.38
CA LYS A 19 12.48 -14.18 6.04
C LYS A 19 13.19 -14.41 7.37
N ASP A 20 12.43 -14.36 8.47
CA ASP A 20 12.92 -14.65 9.81
C ASP A 20 14.21 -13.87 10.17
N GLY A 21 14.21 -12.57 9.82
CA GLY A 21 15.33 -11.66 10.06
C GLY A 21 16.49 -11.75 9.05
N LYS A 22 16.40 -12.61 8.04
CA LYS A 22 17.42 -12.74 6.98
C LYS A 22 16.92 -12.16 5.66
N ILE A 23 17.73 -11.32 5.02
CA ILE A 23 17.45 -10.81 3.69
C ILE A 23 17.61 -11.95 2.69
N LEU A 24 16.56 -12.23 1.91
CA LEU A 24 16.56 -13.19 0.81
C LEU A 24 16.88 -12.52 -0.52
N ALA A 25 16.32 -11.33 -0.75
CA ALA A 25 16.52 -10.55 -1.95
C ALA A 25 16.40 -9.05 -1.65
N ALA A 26 17.14 -8.23 -2.39
CA ALA A 26 17.00 -6.78 -2.43
C ALA A 26 17.45 -6.31 -3.81
N VAL A 27 16.57 -5.60 -4.53
CA VAL A 27 16.84 -5.21 -5.91
C VAL A 27 16.12 -3.92 -6.27
N GLU A 28 16.75 -3.13 -7.13
CA GLU A 28 16.21 -1.91 -7.70
C GLU A 28 15.49 -2.17 -9.02
N GLU A 29 14.38 -1.47 -9.23
CA GLU A 29 13.52 -1.57 -10.41
C GLU A 29 14.27 -1.21 -11.71
N GLU A 30 15.23 -0.28 -11.63
CA GLU A 30 16.05 0.14 -12.77
C GLU A 30 16.88 -0.99 -13.38
N ARG A 31 17.16 -2.05 -12.61
CA ARG A 31 17.86 -3.24 -13.11
C ARG A 31 17.02 -4.03 -14.12
N PHE A 32 15.69 -3.89 -14.05
CA PHE A 32 14.74 -4.56 -14.94
C PHE A 32 14.30 -3.64 -16.08
N ASN A 33 13.76 -2.46 -15.76
CA ASN A 33 13.14 -1.60 -16.75
C ASN A 33 14.11 -0.63 -17.46
N ARG A 34 15.36 -0.56 -16.99
CA ARG A 34 16.44 0.31 -17.52
C ARG A 34 16.13 1.81 -17.50
N LYS A 35 15.11 2.22 -16.76
CA LYS A 35 14.84 3.63 -16.44
C LYS A 35 15.68 4.00 -15.22
N LYS A 36 16.50 5.04 -15.33
CA LYS A 36 17.32 5.53 -14.21
C LYS A 36 16.41 5.91 -13.04
N HIS A 37 16.75 5.49 -11.82
CA HIS A 37 15.93 5.64 -10.60
C HIS A 37 14.64 4.82 -10.58
N GLY A 38 14.42 3.95 -11.58
CA GLY A 38 13.28 3.03 -11.67
C GLY A 38 12.00 3.64 -12.22
N LYS A 39 11.79 4.97 -12.11
CA LYS A 39 10.58 5.66 -12.58
C LYS A 39 10.86 7.15 -12.82
N ASP A 40 9.90 7.84 -13.43
CA ASP A 40 9.95 9.30 -13.55
C ASP A 40 9.80 9.96 -12.16
N LEU A 41 10.48 11.08 -11.95
CA LEU A 41 10.59 11.74 -10.64
C LEU A 41 9.54 12.83 -10.49
N LEU A 42 8.29 12.40 -10.31
CA LEU A 42 7.12 13.27 -10.22
C LEU A 42 6.57 13.31 -8.79
N ILE A 43 5.96 14.43 -8.41
CA ILE A 43 5.32 14.57 -7.08
C ILE A 43 4.03 13.74 -7.02
N GLU A 44 3.39 13.55 -8.18
CA GLU A 44 2.13 12.85 -8.35
C GLU A 44 2.22 11.32 -8.47
N ASN A 45 3.42 10.74 -8.64
CA ASN A 45 3.56 9.28 -8.85
C ASN A 45 4.17 8.46 -7.68
N PRO A 46 4.06 8.82 -6.39
CA PRO A 46 4.65 8.04 -5.30
C PRO A 46 4.02 6.64 -5.13
N ASN A 47 2.85 6.43 -5.73
CA ASN A 47 2.15 5.15 -5.82
C ASN A 47 2.68 4.22 -6.92
N GLU A 48 3.55 4.67 -7.81
CA GLU A 48 4.15 3.81 -8.84
C GLU A 48 5.10 2.80 -8.20
N LEU A 49 4.64 1.55 -8.07
CA LEU A 49 5.36 0.48 -7.39
C LEU A 49 6.48 -0.14 -8.25
N PRO A 50 7.58 -0.63 -7.63
CA PRO A 50 8.63 -1.38 -8.31
C PRO A 50 8.17 -2.82 -8.60
N VAL A 51 7.31 -3.00 -9.60
CA VAL A 51 6.64 -4.27 -9.89
C VAL A 51 7.65 -5.38 -10.20
N ASN A 52 8.65 -5.11 -11.05
CA ASN A 52 9.62 -6.13 -11.43
C ASN A 52 10.50 -6.54 -10.24
N ALA A 53 10.89 -5.59 -9.38
CA ALA A 53 11.64 -5.88 -8.17
C ALA A 53 10.83 -6.73 -7.18
N ILE A 54 9.55 -6.44 -7.01
CA ILE A 54 8.63 -7.21 -6.16
C ILE A 54 8.51 -8.65 -6.69
N GLU A 55 8.23 -8.80 -7.99
CA GLU A 55 8.11 -10.11 -8.63
C GLU A 55 9.39 -10.93 -8.51
N TYR A 56 10.55 -10.30 -8.71
CA TYR A 56 11.84 -10.94 -8.50
C TYR A 56 12.00 -11.43 -7.06
N CYS A 57 11.70 -10.59 -6.06
CA CYS A 57 11.79 -10.98 -4.66
C CYS A 57 10.89 -12.18 -4.30
N LEU A 58 9.66 -12.18 -4.80
CA LEU A 58 8.73 -13.30 -4.64
C LEU A 58 9.26 -14.59 -5.28
N SER A 59 9.86 -14.46 -6.48
CA SER A 59 10.44 -15.60 -7.20
C SER A 59 11.60 -16.27 -6.46
N ILE A 60 12.43 -15.49 -5.75
CA ILE A 60 13.58 -16.00 -4.98
C ILE A 60 13.14 -16.93 -3.85
N ALA A 61 12.00 -16.63 -3.22
CA ALA A 61 11.43 -17.46 -2.16
C ALA A 61 10.40 -18.50 -2.66
N ASN A 62 10.05 -18.46 -3.96
CA ASN A 62 8.96 -19.23 -4.56
C ASN A 62 7.65 -19.09 -3.77
N ILE A 63 7.32 -17.86 -3.41
CA ILE A 63 6.09 -17.50 -2.67
C ILE A 63 5.26 -16.52 -3.49
N LYS A 64 4.00 -16.34 -3.09
CA LYS A 64 3.10 -15.34 -3.64
C LYS A 64 2.99 -14.14 -2.70
N MET A 65 2.37 -13.08 -3.21
CA MET A 65 2.11 -11.88 -2.42
C MET A 65 1.22 -12.16 -1.20
N GLU A 66 0.37 -13.19 -1.29
CA GLU A 66 -0.52 -13.70 -0.23
C GLU A 66 0.26 -14.24 0.98
N ASP A 67 1.50 -14.69 0.78
CA ASP A 67 2.34 -15.30 1.81
C ASP A 67 3.15 -14.25 2.61
N ILE A 68 2.99 -12.96 2.29
CA ILE A 68 3.71 -11.86 2.94
C ILE A 68 2.94 -11.41 4.19
N ASP A 69 3.57 -11.53 5.35
CA ASP A 69 2.95 -11.17 6.64
C ASP A 69 2.90 -9.64 6.84
N HIS A 70 3.96 -8.94 6.41
CA HIS A 70 4.09 -7.49 6.58
C HIS A 70 4.71 -6.80 5.37
N ILE A 71 4.22 -5.60 5.08
CA ILE A 71 4.81 -4.71 4.09
C ILE A 71 5.31 -3.45 4.80
N GLY A 72 6.61 -3.17 4.67
CA GLY A 72 7.23 -1.93 5.11
C GLY A 72 7.39 -0.97 3.94
N LEU A 73 6.96 0.27 4.12
CA LEU A 73 7.23 1.36 3.17
C LEU A 73 8.43 2.17 3.65
N SER A 74 9.23 2.68 2.71
CA SER A 74 10.39 3.53 2.99
C SER A 74 10.04 4.89 3.63
N ILE A 75 8.74 5.22 3.73
CA ILE A 75 8.26 6.50 4.25
C ILE A 75 7.13 6.34 5.25
N ASN A 76 7.02 7.32 6.15
CA ASN A 76 5.80 7.63 6.88
C ASN A 76 5.16 8.90 6.30
N PRO A 77 4.05 8.81 5.55
CA PRO A 77 3.47 9.97 4.87
C PRO A 77 3.02 11.08 5.83
N GLU A 78 2.54 10.74 7.02
CA GLU A 78 2.15 11.75 8.01
C GLU A 78 3.34 12.52 8.57
N LYS A 79 4.49 11.85 8.77
CA LYS A 79 5.72 12.55 9.16
C LYS A 79 6.25 13.42 8.02
N ARG A 80 5.97 13.06 6.77
CA ARG A 80 6.38 13.87 5.62
C ARG A 80 5.70 15.24 5.61
N LEU A 81 4.44 15.36 6.05
CA LEU A 81 3.77 16.67 6.17
C LEU A 81 4.49 17.65 7.11
N GLN A 82 5.38 17.17 7.98
CA GLN A 82 6.20 18.03 8.84
C GLN A 82 7.29 18.78 8.04
N THR A 83 7.49 18.44 6.76
CA THR A 83 8.48 19.08 5.90
C THR A 83 7.99 20.24 5.05
N ILE A 84 6.75 20.66 5.27
CA ILE A 84 6.19 21.83 4.61
C ILE A 84 6.95 23.09 5.06
N ASN A 85 7.42 23.87 4.10
CA ASN A 85 8.11 25.15 4.27
C ASN A 85 9.36 25.10 5.16
N ILE A 86 10.12 23.99 5.13
CA ILE A 86 11.40 23.90 5.86
C ILE A 86 12.49 24.75 5.21
N ASP A 87 12.48 24.89 3.89
CA ASP A 87 13.52 25.62 3.15
C ASP A 87 13.16 27.10 2.93
N ASP A 88 14.17 27.98 2.94
CA ASP A 88 14.01 29.43 2.76
C ASP A 88 13.43 29.80 1.39
N VAL A 89 13.56 28.90 0.40
CA VAL A 89 13.01 29.07 -0.94
C VAL A 89 12.34 27.77 -1.37
N VAL A 90 11.02 27.79 -1.37
CA VAL A 90 10.18 26.70 -1.86
C VAL A 90 9.43 27.19 -3.10
N GLN A 91 9.56 26.46 -4.21
CA GLN A 91 8.74 26.73 -5.39
C GLN A 91 7.29 26.29 -5.15
N GLU A 92 6.32 27.09 -5.59
CA GLU A 92 4.90 26.73 -5.58
C GLU A 92 4.68 25.38 -6.30
N GLU A 93 3.75 24.58 -5.78
CA GLU A 93 3.43 23.22 -6.24
C GLU A 93 4.60 22.21 -6.26
N SER A 94 5.79 22.59 -5.76
CA SER A 94 6.98 21.74 -5.73
C SER A 94 7.19 21.05 -4.38
N TRP A 95 8.26 20.28 -4.26
CA TRP A 95 8.67 19.65 -3.00
C TRP A 95 8.86 20.69 -1.90
N GLY A 96 8.43 20.36 -0.68
CA GLY A 96 8.45 21.28 0.45
C GLY A 96 7.31 22.32 0.44
N SER A 97 6.58 22.49 -0.67
CA SER A 97 5.41 23.36 -0.69
C SER A 97 4.21 22.67 -0.04
N TYR A 98 3.28 23.46 0.51
CA TYR A 98 2.05 22.91 1.07
C TYR A 98 1.29 22.05 0.04
N GLU A 99 1.16 22.55 -1.19
CA GLU A 99 0.43 21.86 -2.27
C GLU A 99 1.16 20.60 -2.73
N GLY A 100 2.48 20.66 -2.93
CA GLY A 100 3.28 19.51 -3.32
C GLY A 100 3.28 18.40 -2.27
N GLU A 101 3.46 18.74 -0.98
CA GLU A 101 3.43 17.75 0.09
C GLU A 101 2.02 17.18 0.33
N MET A 102 0.96 17.98 0.14
CA MET A 102 -0.42 17.48 0.19
C MET A 102 -0.74 16.57 -1.00
N ASN A 103 -0.29 16.90 -2.20
CA ASN A 103 -0.45 16.08 -3.39
C ASN A 103 0.27 14.73 -3.20
N PHE A 104 1.51 14.78 -2.74
CA PHE A 104 2.29 13.61 -2.37
C PHE A 104 1.61 12.74 -1.30
N TYR A 105 1.13 13.35 -0.21
CA TYR A 105 0.45 12.64 0.88
C TYR A 105 -0.80 11.92 0.38
N ASN A 106 -1.60 12.61 -0.44
CA ASN A 106 -2.81 12.03 -1.03
C ASN A 106 -2.46 10.87 -1.97
N ASN A 107 -1.46 11.02 -2.84
CA ASN A 107 -1.08 9.94 -3.76
C ASN A 107 -0.37 8.78 -3.08
N THR A 108 0.30 9.01 -1.94
CA THR A 108 0.97 7.93 -1.18
C THR A 108 -0.02 7.16 -0.30
N LEU A 109 -0.93 7.82 0.42
CA LEU A 109 -1.84 7.15 1.36
C LEU A 109 -3.16 6.70 0.73
N LYS A 110 -3.74 7.52 -0.15
CA LYS A 110 -5.08 7.25 -0.69
C LYS A 110 -5.04 6.12 -1.71
N ASN A 111 -3.96 6.01 -2.49
CA ASN A 111 -3.88 5.08 -3.61
C ASN A 111 -3.10 3.79 -3.31
N VAL A 112 -2.08 3.80 -2.44
CA VAL A 112 -1.43 2.55 -1.98
C VAL A 112 -2.44 1.65 -1.25
N PHE A 113 -3.39 2.24 -0.53
CA PHE A 113 -4.53 1.52 0.04
C PHE A 113 -5.45 0.97 -1.04
N GLN A 114 -5.86 1.78 -2.02
CA GLN A 114 -6.79 1.36 -3.06
C GLN A 114 -6.21 0.24 -3.94
N ASP A 115 -4.93 0.34 -4.34
CA ASP A 115 -4.26 -0.68 -5.13
C ASP A 115 -4.07 -1.99 -4.33
N SER A 116 -3.81 -1.90 -3.03
CA SER A 116 -3.75 -3.06 -2.14
C SER A 116 -5.13 -3.70 -1.95
N VAL A 117 -6.19 -2.88 -1.82
CA VAL A 117 -7.59 -3.33 -1.74
C VAL A 117 -8.01 -4.01 -3.03
N ASP A 118 -7.75 -3.41 -4.18
CA ASP A 118 -8.12 -3.95 -5.49
C ASP A 118 -7.38 -5.27 -5.77
N LYS A 119 -6.10 -5.35 -5.38
CA LYS A 119 -5.32 -6.58 -5.48
C LYS A 119 -5.84 -7.68 -4.55
N MET A 120 -6.21 -7.34 -3.31
CA MET A 120 -6.81 -8.29 -2.36
C MET A 120 -8.23 -8.71 -2.74
N GLN A 121 -9.02 -7.83 -3.35
CA GLN A 121 -10.31 -8.19 -3.92
C GLN A 121 -10.14 -9.18 -5.07
N ARG A 122 -9.15 -8.96 -5.95
CA ARG A 122 -8.86 -9.85 -7.08
C ARG A 122 -8.26 -11.20 -6.66
N SER A 123 -7.65 -11.29 -5.48
CA SER A 123 -7.14 -12.55 -4.94
C SER A 123 -8.20 -13.40 -4.24
N LEU A 124 -9.45 -12.94 -4.14
CA LEU A 124 -10.56 -13.75 -3.65
C LEU A 124 -10.92 -14.80 -4.73
N ASP A 125 -10.54 -16.05 -4.50
CA ASP A 125 -10.85 -17.17 -5.39
C ASP A 125 -11.91 -18.08 -4.74
N ILE A 126 -13.08 -18.14 -5.36
CA ILE A 126 -14.25 -18.91 -4.87
C ILE A 126 -14.07 -20.43 -4.96
N THR A 127 -13.09 -20.89 -5.73
CA THR A 127 -12.83 -22.31 -5.97
C THR A 127 -11.62 -22.83 -5.18
N LYS A 128 -10.64 -21.97 -4.87
CA LYS A 128 -9.35 -22.37 -4.29
C LYS A 128 -8.73 -21.41 -3.26
N GLY A 129 -9.36 -20.28 -2.92
CA GLY A 129 -8.72 -19.22 -2.12
C GLY A 129 -9.51 -18.76 -0.88
N SER A 130 -8.92 -17.82 -0.13
CA SER A 130 -9.56 -17.21 1.04
C SER A 130 -10.65 -16.23 0.61
N LEU A 131 -11.86 -16.36 1.17
CA LEU A 131 -13.01 -15.50 0.88
C LEU A 131 -13.06 -14.25 1.76
N LEU A 132 -12.10 -14.13 2.69
CA LEU A 132 -11.94 -13.02 3.61
C LEU A 132 -10.46 -12.73 3.81
N HIS A 133 -10.09 -11.46 3.74
CA HIS A 133 -8.79 -10.94 4.15
C HIS A 133 -9.01 -9.82 5.16
N ALA A 134 -8.21 -9.82 6.22
CA ALA A 134 -8.19 -8.76 7.21
C ALA A 134 -6.75 -8.30 7.41
N VAL A 135 -6.50 -7.01 7.21
CA VAL A 135 -5.19 -6.39 7.36
C VAL A 135 -5.27 -5.35 8.46
N TYR A 136 -4.51 -5.58 9.53
CA TYR A 136 -4.36 -4.60 10.59
C TYR A 136 -3.16 -3.69 10.28
N LEU A 137 -3.44 -2.40 10.17
CA LEU A 137 -2.48 -1.37 9.86
C LEU A 137 -2.17 -0.60 11.13
N ASN A 138 -1.05 -0.97 11.74
CA ASN A 138 -0.53 -0.31 12.91
C ASN A 138 0.08 1.04 12.50
N MET A 139 -0.54 2.13 12.92
CA MET A 139 -0.10 3.49 12.58
C MET A 139 1.00 4.01 13.54
N GLY A 140 1.37 3.22 14.56
CA GLY A 140 2.36 3.57 15.58
C GLY A 140 1.76 4.13 16.87
N LYS A 141 2.60 4.31 17.90
CA LYS A 141 2.17 4.78 19.24
C LYS A 141 1.46 6.14 19.15
N GLY A 142 0.27 6.21 19.76
CA GLY A 142 -0.53 7.44 19.84
C GLY A 142 -1.37 7.76 18.60
N LYS A 143 -1.35 6.90 17.57
CA LYS A 143 -2.13 7.07 16.34
C LYS A 143 -3.22 6.01 16.24
N VAL A 144 -4.36 6.40 15.65
CA VAL A 144 -5.48 5.48 15.42
C VAL A 144 -5.06 4.47 14.36
N SER A 145 -4.97 3.21 14.75
CA SER A 145 -4.68 2.10 13.82
C SER A 145 -5.92 1.78 12.98
N ARG A 146 -5.70 1.28 11.77
CA ARG A 146 -6.79 0.99 10.83
C ARG A 146 -6.91 -0.51 10.59
N LEU A 147 -8.13 -1.01 10.47
CA LEU A 147 -8.40 -2.39 10.08
C LEU A 147 -9.07 -2.36 8.70
N LEU A 148 -8.40 -2.93 7.70
CA LEU A 148 -8.98 -3.16 6.39
C LEU A 148 -9.52 -4.59 6.35
N ILE A 149 -10.81 -4.75 6.04
CA ILE A 149 -11.42 -6.05 5.84
C ILE A 149 -11.97 -6.10 4.41
N VAL A 150 -11.54 -7.11 3.65
CA VAL A 150 -12.00 -7.37 2.28
C VAL A 150 -12.67 -8.74 2.27
N VAL A 151 -13.96 -8.79 1.98
CA VAL A 151 -14.76 -10.02 2.06
C VAL A 151 -15.55 -10.22 0.76
N HIS A 152 -15.55 -11.44 0.24
CA HIS A 152 -16.33 -11.78 -0.94
C HIS A 152 -17.83 -11.76 -0.61
N HIS A 153 -18.65 -11.16 -1.47
CA HIS A 153 -20.11 -11.06 -1.30
C HIS A 153 -20.86 -12.41 -1.26
N LEU A 154 -20.18 -13.54 -1.49
CA LEU A 154 -20.76 -14.88 -1.36
C LEU A 154 -20.80 -15.37 0.09
N VAL A 155 -19.97 -14.79 0.95
CA VAL A 155 -19.87 -15.16 2.38
C VAL A 155 -20.26 -14.02 3.32
N ILE A 156 -20.65 -12.87 2.76
CA ILE A 156 -21.12 -11.72 3.51
C ILE A 156 -22.27 -11.04 2.77
N ASP A 157 -23.33 -10.70 3.50
CA ASP A 157 -24.49 -9.95 2.99
C ASP A 157 -24.72 -8.65 3.79
N GLY A 158 -25.72 -7.87 3.39
CA GLY A 158 -26.04 -6.59 4.04
C GLY A 158 -26.41 -6.72 5.53
N VAL A 159 -26.95 -7.87 5.95
CA VAL A 159 -27.28 -8.13 7.37
C VAL A 159 -26.01 -8.47 8.15
N SER A 160 -25.13 -9.28 7.56
CA SER A 160 -23.83 -9.66 8.11
C SER A 160 -22.92 -8.45 8.32
N TRP A 161 -22.94 -7.48 7.39
CA TRP A 161 -22.22 -6.22 7.54
C TRP A 161 -22.67 -5.41 8.75
N ARG A 162 -23.98 -5.36 9.01
CA ARG A 162 -24.54 -4.64 10.16
C ARG A 162 -24.01 -5.23 11.48
N ILE A 163 -24.01 -6.56 11.60
CA ILE A 163 -23.51 -7.26 12.80
C ILE A 163 -22.01 -6.99 12.97
N LEU A 164 -21.22 -7.06 11.90
CA LEU A 164 -19.78 -6.80 11.95
C LEU A 164 -19.46 -5.36 12.38
N LEU A 165 -20.15 -4.37 11.81
CA LEU A 165 -19.96 -2.96 12.17
C LEU A 165 -20.32 -2.68 13.63
N GLU A 166 -21.38 -3.31 14.12
CA GLU A 166 -21.87 -3.19 15.50
C GLU A 166 -20.89 -3.85 16.50
N VAL A 167 -20.35 -5.03 16.18
CA VAL A 167 -19.34 -5.73 16.99
C VAL A 167 -18.03 -4.95 17.07
N PHE A 168 -17.62 -4.27 15.98
CA PHE A 168 -16.40 -3.45 15.96
C PHE A 168 -16.60 -2.00 16.40
N ASN A 169 -17.84 -1.59 16.72
CA ASN A 169 -18.18 -0.23 17.14
C ASN A 169 -17.67 0.83 16.13
N LEU A 170 -17.77 0.53 14.83
CA LEU A 170 -17.27 1.35 13.73
C LEU A 170 -18.38 2.22 13.12
N ASP A 171 -18.11 3.51 12.92
CA ASP A 171 -18.92 4.37 12.05
C ASP A 171 -18.66 4.00 10.58
N SER A 172 -19.73 3.80 9.80
CA SER A 172 -19.60 3.40 8.40
C SER A 172 -19.00 4.52 7.54
N HIS A 173 -17.78 4.31 7.03
CA HIS A 173 -17.33 4.91 5.79
C HIS A 173 -17.26 3.82 4.73
N SER A 174 -18.43 3.43 4.22
CA SER A 174 -18.52 2.57 3.05
C SER A 174 -18.27 3.41 1.80
N SER A 175 -17.05 3.40 1.27
CA SER A 175 -16.85 3.57 -0.17
C SER A 175 -17.29 2.26 -0.85
N ALA A 176 -18.61 2.04 -0.87
CA ALA A 176 -19.19 1.08 -1.78
C ALA A 176 -18.97 1.63 -3.19
N ILE A 177 -17.98 1.12 -3.91
CA ILE A 177 -17.96 1.25 -5.37
C ILE A 177 -19.08 0.33 -5.87
N SER A 178 -20.31 0.83 -5.81
CA SER A 178 -21.47 0.22 -6.43
C SER A 178 -21.40 0.49 -7.92
N ASN A 179 -20.65 -0.31 -8.67
CA ASN A 179 -20.97 -0.51 -10.07
C ASN A 179 -21.96 -1.68 -10.14
N LYS A 180 -23.24 -1.35 -9.94
CA LYS A 180 -24.38 -2.18 -10.36
C LYS A 180 -25.20 -1.38 -11.37
N THR A 181 -25.27 -1.91 -12.59
CA THR A 181 -26.30 -1.82 -13.66
C THR A 181 -25.56 -2.12 -14.98
N GLU A 182 -25.87 -3.11 -15.81
CA GLU A 182 -26.93 -4.13 -15.94
C GLU A 182 -26.30 -5.39 -16.56
#